data_AF-A0AAF0AJQ6-F1
#
_entry.id   AF-A0AAF0AJQ6-F1
#
_cell.length_a   1.000
_cell.length_b   1.000
_cell.length_c   1.000
_cell.angle_alpha   90.00
_cell.angle_beta   90.00
_cell.angle_gamma   90.00
#
_symmetry.space_group_name_H-M   'P 1'
#
loop_
_entity.id
_entity.type
_entity.pdbx_description
1 polymer ?
#
loop_
_entity_poly.entity_id
_entity_poly.type
_entity_poly.pdbx_seq_one_letter_code
_entity_poly.pdbx_strand_id
1 'polypeptide(L)'
;MPYLRTFGILALTASLSACQVFTANTQSTEPSTRLQGALTYSNAQWLFQPCSSSDNYVLKPSQALSEELDMLRPEAPEGLFVDFSGHFDASKQSFTPTQRYRLQIEGHGCDDADFTRLLIRASGNEPFWSVLQTPKGLILNLPGEPAVALPYIEEQLPGGQFNISSEANSQNLRLWVSPQQCIDSMSGTVYHLTAKLQLNEQTLNGCATFGALRN
;
A
#
# COMPACT_ATOMS: atom_id res chain seq x y z
N MET A 1 88.84 20.20 -1.84
CA MET A 1 88.71 21.38 -2.73
C MET A 1 88.62 20.88 -4.15
N PRO A 2 87.74 21.42 -5.02
CA PRO A 2 86.58 22.30 -4.76
C PRO A 2 85.39 21.45 -4.21
N TYR A 3 84.13 21.86 -3.97
CA TYR A 3 83.12 22.60 -4.76
C TYR A 3 82.82 21.92 -6.13
N LEU A 4 81.64 21.90 -6.73
CA LEU A 4 80.32 22.58 -6.61
C LEU A 4 79.26 21.59 -7.22
N ARG A 5 77.92 21.63 -7.10
CA ARG A 5 76.88 22.58 -6.62
C ARG A 5 75.60 21.79 -6.19
N THR A 6 74.51 22.51 -5.96
CA THR A 6 73.11 22.11 -5.75
C THR A 6 72.48 21.16 -6.79
N PHE A 7 71.50 20.34 -6.37
CA PHE A 7 70.36 19.94 -7.19
C PHE A 7 69.04 20.34 -6.51
N GLY A 8 68.04 20.75 -7.29
CA GLY A 8 66.85 21.47 -6.81
C GLY A 8 65.68 20.58 -6.36
N ILE A 9 64.87 21.10 -5.44
CA ILE A 9 63.57 20.53 -5.09
C ILE A 9 62.59 20.85 -6.22
N LEU A 10 62.18 19.84 -6.99
CA LEU A 10 61.15 19.98 -8.00
C LEU A 10 59.80 19.48 -7.45
N ALA A 11 58.95 20.40 -7.04
CA ALA A 11 57.57 20.09 -6.67
C ALA A 11 56.68 20.10 -7.91
N LEU A 12 55.86 19.06 -8.10
CA LEU A 12 54.74 19.10 -9.04
C LEU A 12 53.56 18.25 -8.53
N THR A 13 52.44 18.89 -8.24
CA THR A 13 51.24 18.28 -7.63
C THR A 13 50.29 17.73 -8.69
N ALA A 14 50.22 16.42 -8.83
CA ALA A 14 49.27 15.74 -9.71
C ALA A 14 47.88 15.57 -9.05
N SER A 15 47.16 16.68 -8.87
CA SER A 15 45.79 16.68 -8.31
C SER A 15 44.78 16.18 -9.35
N LEU A 16 44.60 14.86 -9.44
CA LEU A 16 43.60 14.25 -10.34
C LEU A 16 42.18 14.46 -9.83
N SER A 17 41.55 15.55 -10.27
CA SER A 17 40.13 15.86 -10.03
C SER A 17 39.23 14.86 -10.75
N ALA A 18 38.85 13.77 -10.07
CA ALA A 18 37.90 12.79 -10.57
C ALA A 18 36.46 13.35 -10.53
N CYS A 19 36.06 14.08 -11.57
CA CYS A 19 34.65 14.42 -11.81
C CYS A 19 33.87 13.14 -12.16
N GLN A 20 33.29 12.49 -11.16
CA GLN A 20 32.36 11.38 -11.40
C GLN A 20 31.06 11.93 -12.01
N VAL A 21 30.89 11.70 -13.31
CA VAL A 21 29.63 11.98 -14.02
C VAL A 21 28.61 10.96 -13.55
N PHE A 22 27.75 11.38 -12.61
CA PHE A 22 26.67 10.56 -12.10
C PHE A 22 25.59 10.43 -13.18
N THR A 23 25.70 9.41 -14.04
CA THR A 23 24.62 9.01 -14.94
C THR A 23 23.47 8.44 -14.10
N ALA A 24 22.57 9.32 -13.67
CA ALA A 24 21.31 8.93 -13.04
C ALA A 24 20.58 7.97 -13.98
N ASN A 25 20.49 6.70 -13.59
CA ASN A 25 19.87 5.67 -14.40
C ASN A 25 18.35 5.89 -14.42
N THR A 26 17.87 6.68 -15.39
CA THR A 26 16.45 6.94 -15.59
C THR A 26 15.77 5.71 -16.17
N GLN A 27 15.61 4.68 -15.33
CA GLN A 27 14.62 3.63 -15.59
C GLN A 27 13.27 4.31 -15.80
N SER A 28 12.73 4.16 -16.99
CA SER A 28 11.40 4.63 -17.36
C SER A 28 10.38 3.87 -16.53
N THR A 29 9.88 4.50 -15.47
CA THR A 29 8.75 3.99 -14.68
C THR A 29 7.52 4.01 -15.58
N GLU A 30 7.25 2.89 -16.25
CA GLU A 30 5.98 2.64 -16.95
C GLU A 30 4.81 2.99 -16.02
N PRO A 31 3.77 3.69 -16.51
CA PRO A 31 2.72 4.24 -15.65
C PRO A 31 1.93 3.12 -14.95
N SER A 32 2.23 2.92 -13.66
CA SER A 32 1.48 1.97 -12.83
C SER A 32 0.04 2.42 -12.70
N THR A 33 -0.89 1.56 -13.10
CA THR A 33 -2.33 1.78 -13.01
C THR A 33 -2.89 0.96 -11.85
N ARG A 34 -3.63 1.60 -10.95
CA ARG A 34 -4.37 0.90 -9.89
C ARG A 34 -5.74 0.48 -10.39
N LEU A 35 -6.08 -0.79 -10.23
CA LEU A 35 -7.34 -1.40 -10.67
C LEU A 35 -7.89 -2.31 -9.57
N GLN A 36 -9.20 -2.23 -9.39
CA GLN A 36 -9.97 -3.19 -8.61
C GLN A 36 -10.70 -4.15 -9.55
N GLY A 37 -10.96 -5.37 -9.11
CA GLY A 37 -11.66 -6.37 -9.91
C GLY A 37 -11.80 -7.73 -9.24
N ALA A 38 -12.32 -8.69 -9.99
CA ALA A 38 -12.37 -10.09 -9.60
C ALA A 38 -11.17 -10.85 -10.19
N LEU A 39 -10.64 -11.82 -9.44
CA LEU A 39 -9.76 -12.88 -9.93
C LEU A 39 -10.49 -14.21 -9.94
N THR A 40 -10.45 -14.91 -11.07
CA THR A 40 -10.87 -16.32 -11.18
C THR A 40 -9.69 -17.18 -11.63
N TYR A 41 -9.67 -18.46 -11.27
CA TYR A 41 -8.64 -19.41 -11.70
C TYR A 41 -9.20 -20.39 -12.73
N SER A 42 -8.67 -20.38 -13.95
CA SER A 42 -9.18 -21.20 -15.06
C SER A 42 -8.06 -21.56 -16.05
N ASN A 43 -8.12 -22.75 -16.65
CA ASN A 43 -7.11 -23.24 -17.61
C ASN A 43 -5.64 -23.14 -17.11
N ALA A 44 -5.44 -23.34 -15.81
CA ALA A 44 -4.16 -23.15 -15.09
C ALA A 44 -3.61 -21.71 -15.07
N GLN A 45 -4.48 -20.71 -15.21
CA GLN A 45 -4.14 -19.28 -15.22
C GLN A 45 -5.05 -18.49 -14.26
N TRP A 46 -4.53 -17.39 -13.72
CA TRP A 46 -5.36 -16.38 -13.05
C TRP A 46 -5.89 -15.38 -14.09
N LEU A 47 -7.21 -15.21 -14.13
CA LEU A 47 -7.90 -14.24 -15.00
C LEU A 47 -8.45 -13.10 -14.15
N PHE A 48 -8.12 -11.86 -14.53
CA PHE A 48 -8.55 -10.63 -13.89
C PHE A 48 -9.63 -9.95 -14.72
N GLN A 49 -10.78 -9.65 -14.09
CA GLN A 49 -11.84 -8.83 -14.67
C GLN A 49 -11.96 -7.53 -13.85
N PRO A 50 -11.63 -6.35 -14.43
CA PRO A 50 -11.75 -5.06 -13.72
C PRO A 50 -13.19 -4.75 -13.35
N CYS A 51 -13.44 -4.09 -12.21
CA CYS A 51 -14.78 -3.66 -11.77
C CYS A 51 -15.52 -2.77 -12.80
N SER A 52 -14.79 -2.15 -13.73
CA SER A 52 -15.30 -1.27 -14.78
C SER A 52 -15.47 -1.94 -16.16
N SER A 53 -15.21 -3.23 -16.30
CA SER A 53 -15.34 -3.95 -17.58
C SER A 53 -15.86 -5.39 -17.43
N SER A 54 -16.36 -5.95 -18.54
CA SER A 54 -16.61 -7.39 -18.72
C SER A 54 -15.39 -8.15 -19.27
N ASP A 55 -14.37 -7.45 -19.74
CA ASP A 55 -13.19 -8.05 -20.36
C ASP A 55 -12.29 -8.74 -19.32
N ASN A 56 -11.75 -9.90 -19.70
CA ASN A 56 -10.85 -10.68 -18.86
C ASN A 56 -9.39 -10.56 -19.36
N TYR A 57 -8.46 -10.43 -18.43
CA TYR A 57 -7.04 -10.19 -18.67
C TYR A 57 -6.21 -11.25 -17.95
N VAL A 58 -5.20 -11.82 -18.60
CA VAL A 58 -4.30 -12.79 -17.97
C VAL A 58 -3.45 -12.08 -16.91
N LEU A 59 -3.59 -12.49 -15.65
CA LEU A 59 -2.77 -11.98 -14.55
C LEU A 59 -1.36 -12.58 -14.64
N LYS A 60 -0.36 -11.72 -14.48
CA LYS A 60 1.06 -12.08 -14.43
C LYS A 60 1.62 -11.69 -13.06
N PRO A 61 1.28 -12.42 -11.99
CA PRO A 61 1.77 -12.11 -10.63
C PRO A 61 3.28 -12.36 -10.51
N SER A 62 3.88 -11.79 -9.46
CA SER A 62 5.19 -12.26 -8.98
C SER A 62 5.06 -13.66 -8.36
N GLN A 63 6.18 -14.37 -8.18
CA GLN A 63 6.17 -15.71 -7.55
C GLN A 63 5.48 -15.70 -6.18
N ALA A 64 5.84 -14.74 -5.32
CA ALA A 64 5.25 -14.61 -3.98
C ALA A 64 3.74 -14.28 -4.00
N LEU A 65 3.29 -13.47 -4.97
CA LEU A 65 1.85 -13.20 -5.14
C LEU A 65 1.12 -14.41 -5.73
N SER A 66 1.75 -15.22 -6.58
CA SER A 66 1.15 -16.49 -7.02
C SER A 66 0.98 -17.44 -5.84
N GLU A 67 2.01 -17.61 -5.00
CA GLU A 67 1.95 -18.45 -3.80
C GLU A 67 0.85 -17.99 -2.83
N GLU A 68 0.69 -16.68 -2.61
CA GLU A 68 -0.40 -16.09 -1.81
C GLU A 68 -1.79 -16.39 -2.42
N LEU A 69 -1.96 -16.21 -3.73
CA LEU A 69 -3.22 -16.51 -4.43
C LEU A 69 -3.53 -18.03 -4.46
N ASP A 70 -2.52 -18.88 -4.64
CA ASP A 70 -2.64 -20.33 -4.63
C ASP A 70 -3.05 -20.87 -3.25
N MET A 71 -2.64 -20.21 -2.15
CA MET A 71 -3.10 -20.51 -0.79
C MET A 71 -4.54 -20.08 -0.52
N LEU A 72 -4.99 -18.94 -1.06
CA LEU A 72 -6.37 -18.44 -0.86
C LEU A 72 -7.42 -19.14 -1.74
N ARG A 73 -7.03 -19.64 -2.93
CA ARG A 73 -7.95 -20.26 -3.90
C ARG A 73 -8.88 -21.36 -3.33
N PRO A 74 -8.47 -22.27 -2.43
CA PRO A 74 -9.36 -23.32 -1.91
C PRO A 74 -10.54 -22.78 -1.10
N GLU A 75 -10.39 -21.59 -0.50
CA GLU A 75 -11.42 -20.91 0.30
C GLU A 75 -12.28 -19.97 -0.57
N ALA A 76 -11.86 -19.69 -1.80
CA ALA A 76 -12.46 -18.71 -2.72
C ALA A 76 -13.01 -19.37 -4.02
N PRO A 77 -14.03 -20.25 -3.94
CA PRO A 77 -14.51 -21.03 -5.09
C PRO A 77 -15.17 -20.19 -6.19
N GLU A 78 -15.74 -19.03 -5.85
CA GLU A 78 -16.32 -18.09 -6.82
C GLU A 78 -15.29 -17.06 -7.35
N GLY A 79 -14.06 -17.09 -6.83
CA GLY A 79 -13.00 -16.12 -7.11
C GLY A 79 -12.69 -15.20 -5.92
N LEU A 80 -11.69 -14.33 -6.11
CA LEU A 80 -11.24 -13.36 -5.11
C LEU A 80 -11.55 -11.94 -5.60
N PHE A 81 -12.00 -11.04 -4.72
CA PHE A 81 -11.88 -9.60 -4.97
C PHE A 81 -10.42 -9.18 -4.77
N VAL A 82 -9.91 -8.34 -5.67
CA VAL A 82 -8.55 -7.78 -5.58
C VAL A 82 -8.52 -6.27 -5.82
N ASP A 83 -7.55 -5.63 -5.15
CA ASP A 83 -7.13 -4.25 -5.39
C ASP A 83 -5.61 -4.24 -5.58
N PHE A 84 -5.15 -3.94 -6.79
CA PHE A 84 -3.76 -4.02 -7.22
C PHE A 84 -3.34 -2.72 -7.94
N SER A 85 -2.06 -2.37 -7.89
CA SER A 85 -1.47 -1.51 -8.94
C SER A 85 -0.33 -2.22 -9.66
N GLY A 86 -0.14 -1.89 -10.93
CA GLY A 86 0.90 -2.47 -11.78
C GLY A 86 0.77 -2.07 -13.25
N HIS A 87 1.48 -2.79 -14.12
CA HIS A 87 1.45 -2.54 -15.57
C HIS A 87 0.26 -3.26 -16.20
N PHE A 88 -0.73 -2.49 -16.67
CA PHE A 88 -1.94 -2.99 -17.34
C PHE A 88 -1.83 -2.78 -18.85
N ASP A 89 -1.81 -3.88 -19.61
CA ASP A 89 -1.70 -3.88 -21.06
C ASP A 89 -2.97 -4.44 -21.69
N ALA A 90 -3.86 -3.53 -22.11
CA ALA A 90 -5.10 -3.88 -22.79
C ALA A 90 -4.86 -4.51 -24.17
N SER A 91 -3.76 -4.16 -24.85
CA SER A 91 -3.45 -4.68 -26.20
C SER A 91 -2.98 -6.14 -26.18
N LYS A 92 -2.30 -6.54 -25.10
CA LYS A 92 -1.85 -7.92 -24.85
C LYS A 92 -2.77 -8.70 -23.89
N GLN A 93 -3.94 -8.14 -23.57
CA GLN A 93 -4.93 -8.68 -22.62
C GLN A 93 -4.28 -9.21 -21.33
N SER A 94 -3.43 -8.41 -20.67
CA SER A 94 -2.74 -8.87 -19.46
C SER A 94 -2.43 -7.76 -18.45
N PHE A 95 -2.43 -8.14 -17.17
CA PHE A 95 -2.12 -7.26 -16.04
C PHE A 95 -0.97 -7.86 -15.22
N THR A 96 0.07 -7.08 -14.97
CA THR A 96 1.24 -7.47 -14.16
C THR A 96 1.25 -6.64 -12.87
N PRO A 97 0.72 -7.15 -11.74
CA PRO A 97 0.73 -6.44 -10.47
C PRO A 97 2.15 -6.17 -9.97
N THR A 98 2.39 -4.96 -9.48
CA THR A 98 3.61 -4.55 -8.76
C THR A 98 3.36 -4.27 -7.28
N GLN A 99 2.11 -3.98 -6.90
CA GLN A 99 1.69 -3.75 -5.52
C GLN A 99 0.30 -4.35 -5.27
N ARG A 100 0.14 -4.96 -4.09
CA ARG A 100 -1.14 -5.45 -3.55
C ARG A 100 -1.68 -4.45 -2.54
N TYR A 101 -2.96 -4.06 -2.66
CA TYR A 101 -3.66 -3.25 -1.66
C TYR A 101 -4.63 -4.12 -0.83
N ARG A 102 -5.38 -5.02 -1.48
CA ARG A 102 -6.35 -5.95 -0.86
C ARG A 102 -6.46 -7.24 -1.67
N LEU A 103 -6.53 -8.39 -0.99
CA LEU A 103 -7.08 -9.66 -1.50
C LEU A 103 -8.18 -10.08 -0.54
N GLN A 104 -9.35 -10.45 -1.04
CA GLN A 104 -10.55 -10.64 -0.24
C GLN A 104 -11.40 -11.79 -0.79
N ILE A 105 -11.86 -12.67 0.11
CA ILE A 105 -12.70 -13.84 -0.22
C ILE A 105 -14.18 -13.41 -0.23
N GLU A 106 -14.67 -12.83 0.87
CA GLU A 106 -16.08 -12.44 1.05
C GLU A 106 -16.25 -10.94 1.35
N GLY A 107 -17.48 -10.43 1.21
CA GLY A 107 -17.83 -9.03 1.54
C GLY A 107 -17.65 -8.03 0.39
N HIS A 108 -17.81 -6.74 0.69
CA HIS A 108 -17.89 -5.67 -0.33
C HIS A 108 -16.59 -5.49 -1.14
N GLY A 109 -16.72 -5.60 -2.45
CA GLY A 109 -15.67 -5.54 -3.46
C GLY A 109 -15.88 -4.37 -4.41
N CYS A 110 -16.32 -4.64 -5.63
CA CYS A 110 -16.63 -3.62 -6.65
C CYS A 110 -17.85 -2.75 -6.30
N ASP A 111 -18.66 -3.17 -5.34
CA ASP A 111 -19.87 -2.53 -4.84
C ASP A 111 -19.62 -1.60 -3.62
N ASP A 112 -18.37 -1.46 -3.18
CA ASP A 112 -17.97 -0.64 -2.04
C ASP A 112 -18.20 0.86 -2.29
N ALA A 113 -19.42 1.32 -1.95
CA ALA A 113 -19.86 2.71 -2.13
C ALA A 113 -19.01 3.76 -1.41
N ASP A 114 -18.19 3.34 -0.43
CA ASP A 114 -17.28 4.21 0.31
C ASP A 114 -15.91 4.35 -0.34
N PHE A 115 -15.43 3.35 -1.08
CA PHE A 115 -14.06 3.31 -1.60
C PHE A 115 -13.63 4.59 -2.34
N THR A 116 -14.51 5.12 -3.19
CA THR A 116 -14.29 6.35 -3.98
C THR A 116 -14.13 7.62 -3.14
N ARG A 117 -14.54 7.58 -1.87
CA ARG A 117 -14.64 8.74 -0.95
C ARG A 117 -13.47 8.80 0.06
N LEU A 118 -12.65 7.75 0.10
CA LEU A 118 -11.70 7.48 1.18
C LEU A 118 -10.25 7.75 0.79
N LEU A 119 -9.49 8.24 1.78
CA LEU A 119 -8.03 8.20 1.84
C LEU A 119 -7.59 6.87 2.48
N ILE A 120 -8.20 6.48 3.60
CA ILE A 120 -7.91 5.27 4.38
C ILE A 120 -9.22 4.62 4.86
N ARG A 121 -9.27 3.28 4.88
CA ARG A 121 -10.12 2.49 5.79
C ARG A 121 -9.21 1.71 6.73
N ALA A 122 -9.48 1.77 8.03
CA ALA A 122 -8.85 0.95 9.05
C ALA A 122 -9.91 0.30 9.95
N SER A 123 -9.72 -0.96 10.36
CA SER A 123 -10.65 -1.68 11.22
C SER A 123 -10.03 -2.88 11.92
N GLY A 124 -10.61 -3.28 13.06
CA GLY A 124 -10.30 -4.52 13.77
C GLY A 124 -11.58 -5.11 14.39
N ASN A 125 -11.47 -6.33 14.93
CA ASN A 125 -12.65 -7.18 15.22
C ASN A 125 -12.94 -7.41 16.71
N GLU A 126 -11.94 -7.41 17.58
CA GLU A 126 -12.09 -7.79 18.99
C GLU A 126 -11.45 -6.77 19.96
N PRO A 127 -12.25 -5.88 20.57
CA PRO A 127 -13.59 -5.47 20.15
C PRO A 127 -13.59 -4.85 18.75
N PHE A 128 -14.74 -4.86 18.06
CA PHE A 128 -14.83 -4.25 16.74
C PHE A 128 -14.61 -2.74 16.80
N TRP A 129 -13.93 -2.19 15.80
CA TRP A 129 -13.78 -0.75 15.58
C TRP A 129 -13.54 -0.48 14.09
N SER A 130 -13.91 0.70 13.61
CA SER A 130 -13.43 1.19 12.32
C SER A 130 -13.21 2.70 12.31
N VAL A 131 -12.21 3.12 11.53
CA VAL A 131 -11.89 4.52 11.24
C VAL A 131 -11.83 4.68 9.72
N LEU A 132 -12.66 5.59 9.21
CA LEU A 132 -12.67 6.00 7.80
C LEU A 132 -12.06 7.40 7.68
N GLN A 133 -10.98 7.55 6.92
CA GLN A 133 -10.39 8.86 6.62
C GLN A 133 -10.93 9.39 5.29
N THR A 134 -11.53 10.58 5.33
CA THR A 134 -11.95 11.34 4.14
C THR A 134 -11.19 12.67 4.07
N PRO A 135 -11.14 13.36 2.93
CA PRO A 135 -10.61 14.72 2.83
C PRO A 135 -11.36 15.79 3.67
N LYS A 136 -12.45 15.42 4.37
CA LYS A 136 -13.24 16.31 5.22
C LYS A 136 -13.08 16.04 6.73
N GLY A 137 -12.42 14.94 7.10
CA GLY A 137 -12.36 14.46 8.48
C GLY A 137 -12.36 12.93 8.57
N LEU A 138 -12.25 12.43 9.80
CA LEU A 138 -12.44 11.03 10.15
C LEU A 138 -13.91 10.73 10.45
N ILE A 139 -14.30 9.48 10.25
CA ILE A 139 -15.51 8.89 10.83
C ILE A 139 -15.06 7.70 11.67
N LEU A 140 -15.30 7.76 12.98
CA LEU A 140 -15.07 6.68 13.93
C LEU A 140 -16.40 5.93 14.16
N ASN A 141 -16.40 4.61 13.98
CA ASN A 141 -17.55 3.76 14.29
C ASN A 141 -17.17 2.74 15.37
N LEU A 142 -18.03 2.59 16.37
CA LEU A 142 -17.88 1.65 17.49
C LEU A 142 -19.19 0.83 17.66
N PRO A 143 -19.13 -0.41 18.19
CA PRO A 143 -20.32 -1.23 18.40
C PRO A 143 -21.35 -0.55 19.32
N GLY A 144 -22.60 -0.43 18.84
CA GLY A 144 -23.72 0.13 19.60
C GLY A 144 -23.77 1.66 19.68
N GLU A 145 -22.72 2.36 19.24
CA GLU A 145 -22.62 3.82 19.33
C GLU A 145 -22.90 4.53 17.99
N PRO A 146 -23.41 5.77 17.99
CA PRO A 146 -23.48 6.60 16.79
C PRO A 146 -22.10 6.88 16.19
N ALA A 147 -22.01 6.91 14.85
CA ALA A 147 -20.78 7.27 14.15
C ALA A 147 -20.33 8.71 14.48
N VAL A 148 -19.07 8.86 14.92
CA VAL A 148 -18.52 10.15 15.35
C VAL A 148 -17.63 10.74 14.26
N ALA A 149 -18.04 11.89 13.72
CA ALA A 149 -17.18 12.69 12.83
C ALA A 149 -16.13 13.45 13.66
N LEU A 150 -14.87 13.45 13.21
CA LEU A 150 -13.74 14.10 13.90
C LEU A 150 -12.85 14.88 12.91
N PRO A 151 -12.30 16.05 13.28
CA PRO A 151 -11.16 16.65 12.58
C PRO A 151 -9.92 15.75 12.74
N TYR A 152 -8.84 15.97 11.98
CA TYR A 152 -7.58 15.26 12.21
C TYR A 152 -6.34 16.06 11.81
N ILE A 153 -5.20 15.62 12.35
CA ILE A 153 -3.85 15.94 11.87
C ILE A 153 -3.19 14.62 11.44
N GLU A 154 -2.55 14.60 10.26
CA GLU A 154 -1.77 13.44 9.79
C GLU A 154 -0.27 13.80 9.73
N GLU A 155 0.56 12.94 10.32
CA GLU A 155 2.01 13.05 10.38
C GLU A 155 2.66 11.89 9.61
N GLN A 156 3.48 12.19 8.60
CA GLN A 156 4.27 11.17 7.91
C GLN A 156 5.50 10.78 8.73
N LEU A 157 5.86 9.50 8.71
CA LEU A 157 6.94 8.92 9.49
C LEU A 157 7.92 8.15 8.57
N PRO A 158 9.17 7.90 9.00
CA PRO A 158 10.13 7.13 8.22
C PRO A 158 9.61 5.72 7.84
N GLY A 159 9.96 5.29 6.62
CA GLY A 159 9.57 3.96 6.12
C GLY A 159 8.11 3.84 5.64
N GLY A 160 7.45 4.95 5.29
CA GLY A 160 6.08 4.94 4.76
C GLY A 160 4.98 4.73 5.82
N GLN A 161 5.35 4.79 7.10
CA GLN A 161 4.43 4.83 8.22
C GLN A 161 3.79 6.22 8.35
N PHE A 162 2.63 6.30 8.98
CA PHE A 162 2.00 7.59 9.35
C PHE A 162 1.15 7.45 10.61
N ASN A 163 0.97 8.57 11.31
CA ASN A 163 0.09 8.72 12.46
C ASN A 163 -1.05 9.68 12.08
N ILE A 164 -2.30 9.30 12.36
CA ILE A 164 -3.45 10.19 12.28
C ILE A 164 -3.98 10.43 13.69
N SER A 165 -4.05 11.69 14.11
CA SER A 165 -4.49 12.08 15.46
C SER A 165 -5.69 13.01 15.47
N SER A 166 -6.52 12.92 16.52
CA SER A 166 -7.66 13.78 16.79
C SER A 166 -7.89 13.91 18.29
N GLU A 167 -8.23 15.10 18.76
CA GLU A 167 -8.77 15.33 20.11
C GLU A 167 -10.00 16.24 19.99
N ALA A 168 -11.18 15.62 19.92
CA ALA A 168 -12.47 16.29 19.68
C ALA A 168 -13.64 15.40 20.10
N ASN A 169 -14.81 15.97 20.35
CA ASN A 169 -16.06 15.25 20.66
C ASN A 169 -15.89 14.18 21.77
N SER A 170 -15.10 14.51 22.81
CA SER A 170 -14.72 13.61 23.91
C SER A 170 -13.97 12.33 23.52
N GLN A 171 -13.34 12.31 22.33
CA GLN A 171 -12.46 11.24 21.87
C GLN A 171 -11.02 11.77 21.70
N ASN A 172 -10.06 11.11 22.33
CA ASN A 172 -8.64 11.22 22.02
C ASN A 172 -8.23 10.00 21.17
N LEU A 173 -7.98 10.22 19.89
CA LEU A 173 -7.71 9.17 18.90
C LEU A 173 -6.30 9.34 18.33
N ARG A 174 -5.54 8.25 18.27
CA ARG A 174 -4.29 8.14 17.51
C ARG A 174 -4.24 6.81 16.76
N LEU A 175 -4.36 6.89 15.44
CA LEU A 175 -4.31 5.75 14.52
C LEU A 175 -2.92 5.69 13.87
N TRP A 176 -2.12 4.73 14.29
CA TRP A 176 -0.83 4.42 13.66
C TRP A 176 -1.06 3.43 12.52
N VAL A 177 -0.47 3.71 11.37
CA VAL A 177 -0.57 2.84 10.18
C VAL A 177 0.83 2.58 9.62
N SER A 178 1.13 1.31 9.33
CA SER A 178 2.41 0.88 8.77
C SER A 178 2.24 0.06 7.48
N PRO A 179 3.18 0.16 6.52
CA PRO A 179 3.17 -0.63 5.29
C PRO A 179 3.67 -2.06 5.56
N GLN A 180 2.86 -2.80 6.32
CA GLN A 180 3.07 -4.20 6.67
C GLN A 180 1.79 -4.97 6.34
N GLN A 181 1.94 -6.18 5.79
CA GLN A 181 0.82 -7.09 5.55
C GLN A 181 0.08 -7.43 6.85
N CYS A 182 -1.24 -7.35 6.78
CA CYS A 182 -2.17 -7.68 7.86
C CYS A 182 -3.26 -8.59 7.30
N ILE A 183 -3.62 -9.65 8.03
CA ILE A 183 -4.71 -10.56 7.67
C ILE A 183 -5.82 -10.35 8.67
N ASP A 184 -7.02 -10.09 8.18
CA ASP A 184 -8.23 -9.99 9.00
C ASP A 184 -8.65 -11.39 9.47
N SER A 185 -8.61 -11.59 10.79
CA SER A 185 -8.89 -12.88 11.44
C SER A 185 -10.34 -13.37 11.31
N MET A 186 -11.28 -12.51 10.90
CA MET A 186 -12.70 -12.85 10.73
C MET A 186 -13.10 -13.11 9.28
N SER A 187 -12.38 -12.54 8.30
CA SER A 187 -12.75 -12.62 6.88
C SER A 187 -11.66 -13.23 5.97
N GLY A 188 -10.48 -13.55 6.51
CA GLY A 188 -9.32 -13.96 5.73
C GLY A 188 -8.71 -12.85 4.85
N THR A 189 -9.30 -11.65 4.83
CA THR A 189 -8.90 -10.57 3.93
C THR A 189 -7.47 -10.13 4.17
N VAL A 190 -6.64 -10.21 3.14
CA VAL A 190 -5.24 -9.80 3.17
C VAL A 190 -5.10 -8.33 2.77
N TYR A 191 -4.90 -7.51 3.78
CA TYR A 191 -4.61 -6.09 3.67
C TYR A 191 -3.10 -5.84 3.51
N HIS A 192 -2.73 -4.65 3.04
CA HIS A 192 -1.32 -4.27 2.82
C HIS A 192 -0.77 -3.35 3.92
N LEU A 193 -1.62 -2.93 4.86
CA LEU A 193 -1.26 -2.11 6.01
C LEU A 193 -1.73 -2.77 7.31
N THR A 194 -0.91 -2.66 8.35
CA THR A 194 -1.30 -2.91 9.73
C THR A 194 -1.75 -1.60 10.36
N ALA A 195 -2.79 -1.66 11.19
CA ALA A 195 -3.34 -0.51 11.88
C ALA A 195 -3.35 -0.74 13.40
N LYS A 196 -3.02 0.31 14.16
CA LYS A 196 -3.07 0.32 15.62
C LYS A 196 -3.75 1.59 16.09
N LEU A 197 -5.00 1.45 16.51
CA LEU A 197 -5.81 2.51 17.09
C LEU A 197 -5.55 2.59 18.59
N GLN A 198 -4.95 3.68 19.06
CA GLN A 198 -5.17 4.11 20.44
C GLN A 198 -6.44 4.98 20.47
N LEU A 199 -7.41 4.59 21.30
CA LEU A 199 -8.61 5.37 21.56
C LEU A 199 -8.74 5.57 23.07
N ASN A 200 -8.54 6.81 23.51
CA ASN A 200 -8.41 7.20 24.91
C ASN A 200 -7.31 6.36 25.60
N GLU A 201 -7.64 5.58 26.63
CA GLU A 201 -6.69 4.68 27.31
C GLU A 201 -6.58 3.29 26.65
N GLN A 202 -7.47 2.94 25.72
CA GLN A 202 -7.50 1.63 25.07
C GLN A 202 -6.57 1.60 23.85
N THR A 203 -6.01 0.42 23.57
CA THR A 203 -5.19 0.14 22.39
C THR A 203 -5.74 -1.08 21.67
N LEU A 204 -6.15 -0.88 20.41
CA LEU A 204 -6.81 -1.86 19.56
C LEU A 204 -5.95 -2.09 18.30
N ASN A 205 -5.81 -3.35 17.90
CA ASN A 205 -5.11 -3.72 16.67
C ASN A 205 -6.12 -3.96 15.54
N GLY A 206 -5.65 -3.91 14.30
CA GLY A 206 -6.46 -4.16 13.12
C GLY A 206 -5.64 -4.04 11.83
N CYS A 207 -6.34 -4.04 10.70
CA CYS A 207 -5.77 -3.89 9.37
C CYS A 207 -6.23 -2.57 8.73
N ALA A 208 -5.54 -2.14 7.67
CA ALA A 208 -5.97 -0.98 6.87
C ALA A 208 -5.68 -1.13 5.37
N THR A 209 -6.37 -0.32 4.58
CA THR A 209 -6.07 -0.08 3.16
C THR A 209 -6.28 1.38 2.79
N PHE A 210 -5.71 1.77 1.65
CA PHE A 210 -5.92 3.06 1.02
C PHE A 210 -7.23 3.02 0.24
N GLY A 211 -8.03 4.07 0.34
CA GLY A 211 -9.19 4.28 -0.54
C GLY A 211 -8.76 4.74 -1.94
N ALA A 212 -9.70 5.18 -2.77
CA ALA A 212 -9.41 5.65 -4.12
C ALA A 212 -8.58 6.95 -4.17
N LEU A 213 -8.51 7.70 -3.06
CA LEU A 213 -7.89 9.03 -3.01
C LEU A 213 -6.41 9.01 -2.55
N ARG A 214 -5.83 7.83 -2.33
CA ARG A 214 -4.44 7.60 -1.91
C ARG A 214 -3.91 6.33 -2.57
N ASN A 215 -2.63 6.28 -2.94
CA ASN A 215 -1.96 5.14 -3.58
C ASN A 215 -0.62 4.84 -2.91
#